data_AF-A0A4D4JIH4-F1
#
_entry.id   AF-A0A4D4JIH4-F1
#
_cell.length_a   1.000
_cell.length_b   1.000
_cell.length_c   1.000
_cell.angle_alpha   90.00
_cell.angle_beta   90.00
_cell.angle_gamma   90.00
#
_symmetry.space_group_name_H-M   'P 1'
#
loop_
_entity.id
_entity.type
_entity.pdbx_description
1 polymer ?
#
loop_
_entity_poly.entity_id
_entity_poly.type
_entity_poly.pdbx_seq_one_letter_code
_entity_poly.pdbx_strand_id
1 'polypeptide(L)' 'MIRRDRELLARLANLNQAIAHVVLIMLEHQDAGELNPAHLRLVGDQLYRLGRDLLDRANEVDPG' A
#
# COMPACT_ATOMS: atom_id res chain seq x y z
N MET A 1 -12.07 -10.06 -16.42
CA MET A 1 -10.93 -9.75 -15.53
C MET A 1 -9.78 -10.67 -15.87
N ILE A 2 -8.67 -10.12 -16.36
CA ILE A 2 -7.48 -10.92 -16.72
C ILE A 2 -6.71 -11.32 -15.45
N ARG A 3 -5.72 -12.21 -15.58
CA ARG A 3 -4.91 -12.68 -14.43
C ARG A 3 -4.28 -11.52 -13.64
N ARG A 4 -3.70 -10.54 -14.35
CA ARG A 4 -3.06 -9.37 -13.74
C ARG A 4 -4.00 -8.51 -12.91
N ASP A 5 -5.24 -8.30 -13.36
CA ASP A 5 -6.25 -7.55 -12.59
C ASP A 5 -6.59 -8.27 -11.27
N ARG A 6 -6.73 -9.61 -11.30
CA ARG A 6 -6.97 -10.42 -10.09
C ARG A 6 -5.82 -10.30 -9.09
N GLU A 7 -4.59 -10.32 -9.57
CA GLU A 7 -3.40 -10.18 -8.73
C GLU A 7 -3.32 -8.79 -8.08
N LEU A 8 -3.63 -7.72 -8.84
CA LEU A 8 -3.69 -6.37 -8.29
C LEU A 8 -4.76 -6.22 -7.22
N LEU A 9 -5.97 -6.75 -7.47
CA LEU A 9 -7.05 -6.71 -6.49
C LEU A 9 -6.76 -7.57 -5.25
N ALA A 10 -6.10 -8.72 -5.40
CA ALA A 10 -5.67 -9.53 -4.26
C ALA A 10 -4.64 -8.79 -3.40
N ARG A 11 -3.66 -8.11 -4.02
CA ARG A 11 -2.69 -7.27 -3.31
C ARG A 11 -3.38 -6.10 -2.59
N LEU A 12 -4.36 -5.46 -3.23
CA LEU A 12 -5.15 -4.39 -2.63
C LEU A 12 -5.98 -4.89 -1.44
N ALA A 13 -6.63 -6.06 -1.57
CA ALA A 13 -7.38 -6.67 -0.48
C ALA A 13 -6.48 -7.01 0.71
N ASN A 14 -5.30 -7.58 0.46
CA ASN A 14 -4.32 -7.90 1.51
C ASN A 14 -3.84 -6.64 2.24
N LEU A 15 -3.53 -5.56 1.50
CA LEU A 15 -3.19 -4.27 2.10
C LEU A 15 -4.33 -3.74 2.96
N ASN A 16 -5.56 -3.75 2.43
CA ASN A 16 -6.73 -3.24 3.15
C ASN A 16 -7.01 -4.01 4.46
N GLN A 17 -6.76 -5.33 4.46
CA GLN A 17 -6.89 -6.15 5.67
C GLN A 17 -5.78 -5.87 6.70
N ALA A 18 -4.56 -5.54 6.24
CA ALA A 18 -3.40 -5.37 7.10
C ALA A 18 -3.18 -3.93 7.60
N ILE A 19 -3.67 -2.91 6.88
CA ILE A 19 -3.25 -1.52 7.08
C ILE A 19 -3.61 -0.98 8.48
N ALA A 20 -4.77 -1.37 9.02
CA ALA A 20 -5.17 -0.97 10.37
C ALA A 20 -4.19 -1.49 11.43
N HIS A 21 -3.74 -2.74 11.30
CA HIS A 21 -2.77 -3.33 12.20
C HIS A 21 -1.38 -2.67 12.06
N VAL A 22 -0.96 -2.35 10.84
CA VAL A 22 0.28 -1.59 10.61
C VAL A 22 0.24 -0.22 11.30
N VAL A 23 -0.87 0.50 11.21
CA VAL A 23 -1.05 1.79 11.90
C VAL A 23 -0.95 1.62 13.42
N LEU A 24 -1.57 0.59 14.00
CA LEU A 24 -1.46 0.31 15.44
C LEU A 24 -0.02 0.03 15.85
N ILE A 25 0.72 -0.82 15.11
CA ILE A 25 2.14 -1.09 15.37
C ILE A 25 2.96 0.20 15.34
N MET A 26 2.69 1.09 14.37
CA MET A 26 3.40 2.37 14.28
C MET A 26 3.12 3.29 15.47
N LEU A 27 1.90 3.27 16.01
CA LEU A 27 1.53 4.01 17.22
C LEU A 27 2.16 3.40 18.48
N GLU A 28 2.21 2.08 18.58
CA GLU A 28 2.84 1.37 19.72
C GLU A 28 4.35 1.61 19.80
N HIS A 29 5.02 1.77 18.65
CA HIS A 29 6.47 2.00 18.57
C HIS A 29 6.82 3.50 18.49
N GLN A 30 5.94 4.38 18.96
CA GLN A 30 6.26 5.79 19.10
C GLN A 30 7.35 5.99 20.16
N ASP A 31 8.26 6.91 19.87
CA ASP A 31 9.25 7.38 20.84
C ASP A 31 8.98 8.84 21.16
N ALA A 32 8.69 9.15 22.42
CA ALA A 32 8.24 10.47 22.87
C ALA A 32 7.04 11.06 22.08
N GLY A 33 6.21 10.21 21.49
CA GLY A 33 5.07 10.61 20.64
C GLY A 33 5.42 10.83 19.17
N GLU A 34 6.69 10.66 18.78
CA GLU A 34 7.13 10.71 17.39
C GLU A 34 7.06 9.34 16.73
N LEU A 35 6.62 9.31 15.46
CA LEU A 35 6.61 8.10 14.65
C LEU A 35 8.01 7.82 14.09
N ASN A 36 8.42 6.55 14.10
CA ASN A 36 9.69 6.13 13.53
C ASN A 36 9.75 6.44 12.02
N PRO A 37 10.70 7.30 11.55
CA PRO A 37 10.81 7.67 10.14
C PRO A 37 11.08 6.51 9.20
N ALA A 38 11.77 5.46 9.67
CA ALA A 38 12.04 4.27 8.86
C ALA A 38 10.76 3.47 8.59
N HIS A 39 9.88 3.33 9.60
CA HIS A 39 8.58 2.69 9.42
C HIS A 39 7.68 3.49 8.47
N LEU A 40 7.65 4.82 8.62
CA LEU A 40 6.91 5.72 7.73
C LEU A 40 7.35 5.57 6.26
N ARG A 41 8.66 5.57 6.02
CA ARG A 41 9.21 5.38 4.67
C ARG A 41 8.86 4.02 4.10
N LEU A 42 8.98 2.96 4.90
CA LEU A 42 8.69 1.59 4.46
C LEU A 42 7.22 1.45 4.04
N VAL A 43 6.29 1.91 4.87
CA VAL A 43 4.85 1.86 4.57
C VAL A 43 4.51 2.73 3.36
N GLY A 44 5.05 3.95 3.32
CA GLY A 44 4.86 4.86 2.20
C GLY A 44 5.33 4.29 0.86
N ASP A 45 6.49 3.64 0.82
CA ASP A 45 7.02 3.01 -0.40
C ASP A 45 6.13 1.85 -0.88
N GLN A 46 5.62 1.02 0.02
CA GLN A 46 4.69 -0.07 -0.35
C GLN A 46 3.37 0.46 -0.91
N LEU A 47 2.80 1.48 -0.26
CA LEU A 47 1.58 2.15 -0.73
C LEU A 47 1.80 2.81 -2.10
N TYR A 48 2.92 3.50 -2.27
CA TYR A 48 3.29 4.15 -3.51
C TYR A 48 3.39 3.14 -4.66
N ARG A 49 4.11 2.02 -4.46
CA ARG A 49 4.27 0.98 -5.48
C ARG A 49 2.94 0.36 -5.91
N LEU A 50 2.07 0.01 -4.96
CA LEU A 50 0.76 -0.52 -5.30
C LEU A 50 -0.12 0.51 -6.03
N GLY A 51 -0.10 1.77 -5.59
CA GLY A 51 -0.80 2.86 -6.27
C GLY A 51 -0.31 3.06 -7.71
N ARG A 52 1.01 3.04 -7.90
CA ARG A 52 1.65 3.08 -9.22
C ARG A 52 1.19 1.92 -10.11
N ASP A 53 1.22 0.70 -9.61
CA ASP A 53 0.79 -0.49 -10.37
C ASP A 53 -0.67 -0.40 -10.82
N LEU A 54 -1.55 0.16 -9.97
CA LEU A 54 -2.97 0.38 -10.31
C LEU A 54 -3.14 1.45 -11.40
N LEU A 55 -2.41 2.56 -11.29
CA LEU A 55 -2.44 3.64 -12.29
C LEU A 55 -1.87 3.18 -13.63
N ASP A 56 -0.74 2.48 -13.61
CA ASP A 56 -0.12 1.93 -14.82
C ASP A 56 -1.09 0.93 -15.48
N ARG A 57 -1.80 0.11 -14.69
CA ARG A 57 -2.83 -0.78 -15.23
C ARG A 57 -4.02 -0.02 -15.82
N ALA A 58 -4.46 1.08 -15.21
CA ALA A 58 -5.53 1.91 -15.75
C ALA A 58 -5.13 2.48 -17.12
N ASN A 59 -3.91 3.02 -17.25
CA ASN A 59 -3.37 3.54 -18.50
C ASN A 59 -3.23 2.46 -19.59
N GLU A 60 -2.99 1.20 -19.23
CA GLU A 60 -3.00 0.09 -20.19
C GLU A 60 -4.40 -0.24 -20.72
N VAL A 61 -5.44 -0.03 -19.91
CA VAL A 61 -6.83 -0.35 -20.26
C VAL A 61 -7.46 0.81 -21.03
N ASP A 62 -7.17 2.03 -20.60
CA ASP A 62 -7.63 3.27 -21.19
C ASP A 62 -6.42 4.23 -21.35
N PRO A 63 -5.60 4.03 -22.40
CA PRO A 63 -4.53 4.94 -22.74
C PRO A 63 -5.18 6.14 -23.41
N GLY A 64 -5.46 7.18 -22.63
CA GLY A 64 -6.00 8.45 -23.13
C GLY A 64 -5.20 9.01 -24.31
#